data_AF-A0A8S1RGY0-F1
#
_entry.id   AF-A0A8S1RGY0-F1
#
_cell.length_a   1.000
_cell.length_b   1.000
_cell.length_c   1.000
_cell.angle_alpha   90.00
_cell.angle_beta   90.00
_cell.angle_gamma   90.00
#
_symmetry.space_group_name_H-M   'P 1'
#
loop_
_entity.id
_entity.type
_entity.pdbx_description
1 polymer ?
#
loop_
_entity_poly.entity_id
_entity_poly.type
_entity_poly.pdbx_seq_one_letter_code
_entity_poly.pdbx_strand_id
1 'polypeptide(L)'
;MQRKSNTLKYLCKLLYSTTPFCQHNHSCIMNMSKGMIEAFTKAFLAKLCLNAIMLVMSSKKIIKSQQKIKLVFNILINRTNFHLGLFMGTQTFLIKCIQCLLRTIRQKEDGWNAAISGFIGGGLSFITQKPHVQNILRVYLFARATECLYQIGIQRKYYNHRKANTAIAFILMTAVIAYGFFFEPDILPMDTFKMYENFSQQTLVDQVWHMCNVQQYRNRCNV
;
A
#
# COMPACT_ATOMS: atom_id res chain seq x y z
N MET A 1 -0.77 -1.91 36.67
CA MET A 1 0.35 -1.57 35.76
C MET A 1 1.49 -2.62 35.72
N GLN A 2 1.75 -3.41 36.79
CA GLN A 2 2.82 -4.44 36.81
C GLN A 2 2.74 -5.53 35.71
N ARG A 3 1.54 -5.98 35.32
CA ARG A 3 1.38 -7.07 34.33
C ARG A 3 1.96 -6.73 32.94
N LYS A 4 1.81 -5.47 32.49
CA LYS A 4 2.38 -4.97 31.21
C LYS A 4 3.91 -4.89 31.24
N SER A 5 4.50 -4.57 32.39
CA SER A 5 5.97 -4.50 32.52
C SER A 5 6.63 -5.87 32.40
N ASN A 6 6.00 -6.93 32.94
CA ASN A 6 6.54 -8.27 32.86
C ASN A 6 6.42 -8.83 31.44
N THR A 7 5.28 -8.66 30.76
CA THR A 7 5.11 -9.11 29.38
C THR A 7 6.12 -8.44 28.43
N LEU A 8 6.38 -7.14 28.60
CA LEU A 8 7.35 -6.41 27.78
C LEU A 8 8.78 -6.96 27.97
N LYS A 9 9.18 -7.26 29.22
CA LYS A 9 10.48 -7.87 29.53
C LYS A 9 10.62 -9.27 28.90
N TYR A 10 9.57 -10.09 28.96
CA TYR A 10 9.55 -11.39 28.29
C TYR A 10 9.69 -11.27 26.78
N LEU A 11 8.97 -10.31 26.18
CA LEU A 11 8.98 -10.08 24.74
C LEU A 11 10.35 -9.56 24.27
N CYS A 12 10.97 -8.64 25.02
CA CYS A 12 12.34 -8.20 24.76
C CYS A 12 13.35 -9.35 24.87
N LYS A 13 13.21 -10.22 25.88
CA LYS A 13 14.06 -11.41 26.03
C LYS A 13 13.89 -12.34 24.83
N LEU A 14 12.66 -12.52 24.35
CA LEU A 14 12.30 -13.33 23.19
C LEU A 14 12.92 -12.78 21.89
N LEU A 15 12.93 -11.46 21.72
CA LEU A 15 13.49 -10.77 20.56
C LEU A 15 15.03 -10.70 20.60
N TYR A 16 15.63 -10.77 21.78
CA TYR A 16 17.07 -10.82 21.93
C TYR A 16 17.62 -12.23 21.64
N SER A 17 16.91 -13.28 22.06
CA SER A 17 17.26 -14.66 21.78
C SER A 17 17.02 -15.04 20.32
N THR A 18 17.96 -15.76 19.72
CA THR A 18 17.79 -16.39 18.41
C THR A 18 17.20 -17.79 18.56
N THR A 19 16.38 -18.22 17.61
CA THR A 19 15.86 -19.60 17.53
C THR A 19 16.50 -20.30 16.33
N PRO A 20 16.56 -21.65 16.29
CA PRO A 20 17.12 -22.37 15.15
C PRO A 20 16.35 -22.14 13.84
N PHE A 21 15.10 -21.68 13.91
CA PHE A 21 14.27 -21.33 12.76
C PHE A 21 14.50 -19.90 12.24
N CYS A 22 15.34 -19.11 12.93
CA CYS A 22 15.73 -17.79 12.45
C CYS A 22 16.78 -17.92 11.34
N GLN A 23 16.48 -17.40 10.15
CA GLN A 23 17.41 -17.36 9.01
C GLN A 23 18.45 -16.22 9.09
N HIS A 24 18.96 -15.93 10.29
CA HIS A 24 19.96 -14.88 10.49
C HIS A 24 20.93 -15.24 11.61
N ASN A 25 22.20 -14.88 11.43
CA ASN A 25 23.28 -15.24 12.35
C ASN A 25 23.40 -14.27 13.54
N HIS A 26 22.83 -13.08 13.42
CA HIS A 26 22.82 -12.04 14.46
C HIS A 26 21.53 -12.03 15.28
N SER A 27 21.43 -11.18 16.31
CA SER A 27 20.21 -11.05 17.14
C SER A 27 18.99 -10.60 16.32
N CYS A 28 17.77 -10.99 16.70
CA CYS A 28 16.57 -10.62 15.94
C CYS A 28 16.39 -9.09 15.87
N ILE A 29 16.76 -8.36 16.93
CA ILE A 29 16.77 -6.90 16.96
C ILE A 29 17.67 -6.31 15.88
N MET A 30 18.89 -6.85 15.71
CA MET A 30 19.82 -6.40 14.67
C MET A 30 19.26 -6.68 13.26
N ASN A 31 18.57 -7.82 13.08
CA ASN A 31 17.93 -8.12 11.81
C ASN A 31 16.80 -7.13 11.48
N MET A 32 16.01 -6.75 12.48
CA MET A 32 14.92 -5.78 12.33
C MET A 32 15.46 -4.38 12.03
N SER A 33 16.47 -3.91 12.77
CA SER A 33 17.05 -2.57 12.58
C SER A 33 17.78 -2.46 11.24
N LYS A 34 18.59 -3.46 10.87
CA LYS A 34 19.25 -3.50 9.56
C LYS A 34 18.23 -3.46 8.42
N GLY A 35 17.17 -4.27 8.52
CA GLY A 35 16.07 -4.27 7.54
C GLY A 35 15.36 -2.92 7.45
N MET A 36 15.11 -2.26 8.59
CA MET A 36 14.51 -0.93 8.64
C MET A 36 15.38 0.11 7.92
N ILE A 37 16.68 0.15 8.21
CA ILE A 37 17.62 1.12 7.62
C ILE A 37 17.75 0.89 6.12
N GLU A 38 17.90 -0.35 5.67
CA GLU A 38 18.02 -0.68 4.25
C GLU A 38 16.76 -0.29 3.47
N ALA A 39 15.57 -0.63 3.99
CA ALA A 39 14.30 -0.30 3.34
C ALA A 39 14.05 1.21 3.32
N PHE A 40 14.33 1.90 4.43
CA PHE A 40 14.23 3.35 4.52
C PHE A 40 15.14 4.02 3.49
N THR A 41 16.41 3.61 3.43
CA THR A 41 17.41 4.19 2.52
C THR A 41 17.01 4.01 1.07
N LYS A 42 16.59 2.80 0.67
CA LYS A 42 16.14 2.50 -0.69
C LYS A 42 14.92 3.35 -1.07
N ALA A 43 13.93 3.44 -0.19
CA ALA A 43 12.71 4.19 -0.44
C ALA A 43 12.95 5.70 -0.49
N PHE A 44 13.80 6.22 0.39
CA PHE A 44 14.22 7.62 0.39
C PHE A 44 14.97 7.97 -0.89
N LEU A 45 15.97 7.16 -1.28
CA LEU A 45 16.73 7.36 -2.51
C LEU A 45 15.83 7.32 -3.75
N ALA A 46 14.92 6.34 -3.84
CA ALA A 46 13.95 6.26 -4.94
C ALA A 46 13.09 7.53 -5.04
N LYS A 47 12.65 8.09 -3.90
CA LYS A 47 11.87 9.32 -3.90
C LYS A 47 12.68 10.55 -4.31
N LEU A 48 13.95 10.62 -3.89
CA LEU A 48 14.87 11.66 -4.35
C LEU A 48 15.07 11.59 -5.87
N CYS A 49 15.28 10.40 -6.43
CA CYS A 49 15.40 10.21 -7.87
C CYS A 49 14.15 10.68 -8.62
N LEU A 50 12.95 10.33 -8.14
CA LEU A 50 11.69 10.79 -8.76
C LEU A 50 11.56 12.32 -8.74
N ASN A 51 11.87 12.95 -7.61
CA ASN A 51 11.81 14.41 -7.50
C ASN A 51 12.86 15.09 -8.39
N ALA A 52 14.05 14.50 -8.53
CA ALA A 52 15.09 14.99 -9.44
C ALA A 52 14.60 14.92 -10.90
N ILE A 53 13.97 13.82 -11.31
CA ILE A 53 13.39 13.68 -12.65
C ILE A 53 12.28 14.72 -12.88
N MET A 54 11.36 14.89 -11.92
CA MET A 54 10.29 15.89 -12.02
C MET A 54 10.82 17.32 -12.14
N LEU A 55 11.90 17.63 -11.40
CA LEU A 55 12.57 18.92 -11.49
C LEU A 55 13.17 19.12 -12.89
N VAL A 56 13.86 18.10 -13.42
CA VAL A 56 14.44 18.12 -14.77
C VAL A 56 13.35 18.30 -15.84
N MET A 57 12.23 17.60 -15.76
CA MET A 57 11.12 17.72 -16.72
C MET A 57 10.44 19.10 -16.66
N SER A 58 10.37 19.72 -15.48
CA SER A 58 9.75 21.04 -15.30
C SER A 58 10.68 22.20 -15.67
N SER A 59 11.91 21.92 -16.15
CA SER A 59 12.99 22.89 -16.36
C SER A 59 12.79 23.89 -17.51
N LYS A 60 11.66 23.89 -18.22
CA LYS A 60 11.43 24.87 -19.30
C LYS A 60 11.32 26.34 -18.82
N LYS A 61 11.39 26.61 -17.49
CA LYS A 61 11.32 27.98 -16.94
C LYS A 61 12.31 28.31 -15.80
N ILE A 62 13.24 27.43 -15.44
CA ILE A 62 13.87 27.45 -14.09
C ILE A 62 15.40 27.72 -14.12
N ILE A 63 16.01 28.03 -15.26
CA ILE A 63 17.48 28.16 -15.40
C ILE A 63 17.91 29.63 -15.33
N LYS A 64 18.16 30.15 -14.12
CA LYS A 64 18.94 31.38 -13.78
C LYS A 64 18.64 31.78 -12.32
N SER A 65 19.65 31.82 -11.44
CA SER A 65 19.69 32.42 -10.08
C SER A 65 20.11 31.48 -8.93
N GLN A 66 21.07 31.94 -8.12
CA GLN A 66 21.71 31.29 -6.96
C GLN A 66 20.78 31.01 -5.77
N GLN A 67 19.61 31.67 -5.66
CA GLN A 67 18.64 31.40 -4.59
C GLN A 67 17.98 30.01 -4.66
N LYS A 68 18.25 29.25 -5.74
CA LYS A 68 17.58 27.99 -6.06
C LYS A 68 18.20 26.74 -5.43
N ILE A 69 19.47 26.75 -4.99
CA ILE A 69 20.06 25.58 -4.31
C ILE A 69 19.31 25.30 -3.00
N LYS A 70 19.00 26.34 -2.22
CA LYS A 70 18.16 26.19 -1.01
C LYS A 70 16.76 25.68 -1.36
N LEU A 71 16.15 26.15 -2.45
CA LEU A 71 14.84 25.69 -2.90
C LEU A 71 14.85 24.21 -3.33
N VAL A 72 15.87 23.79 -4.10
CA VAL A 72 16.07 22.41 -4.54
C VAL A 72 16.36 21.50 -3.35
N PHE A 73 17.21 21.92 -2.40
CA PHE A 73 17.43 21.21 -1.14
C PHE A 73 16.14 21.10 -0.33
N ASN A 74 15.32 22.16 -0.25
CA ASN A 74 14.06 22.13 0.49
C ASN A 74 13.01 21.20 -0.17
N ILE A 75 13.02 21.10 -1.51
CA ILE A 75 12.18 20.17 -2.26
C ILE A 75 12.67 18.71 -2.08
N LEU A 76 14.00 18.50 -2.05
CA LEU A 76 14.62 17.18 -1.81
C LEU A 76 14.44 16.71 -0.35
N ILE A 77 14.55 17.61 0.62
CA ILE A 77 14.40 17.35 2.07
C ILE A 77 12.99 17.74 2.57
N ASN A 78 11.99 17.62 1.70
CA ASN A 78 10.62 17.82 2.14
C ASN A 78 10.19 16.69 3.09
N ARG A 79 9.42 17.03 4.13
CA ARG A 79 8.76 16.09 5.07
C ARG A 79 8.02 14.98 4.32
N THR A 80 7.45 15.29 3.15
CA THR A 80 6.74 14.33 2.29
C THR A 80 7.63 13.21 1.76
N ASN A 81 8.93 13.46 1.53
CA ASN A 81 9.87 12.44 1.06
C ASN A 81 10.26 11.49 2.20
N PHE A 82 10.30 12.02 3.42
CA PHE A 82 10.55 11.23 4.62
C PHE A 82 9.40 10.27 4.92
N HIS A 83 8.15 10.65 4.63
CA HIS A 83 7.00 9.77 4.84
C HIS A 83 7.13 8.45 4.07
N LEU A 84 7.53 8.45 2.79
CA LEU A 84 7.67 7.20 2.04
C LEU A 84 8.78 6.30 2.62
N GLY A 85 9.91 6.89 2.99
CA GLY A 85 11.00 6.19 3.69
C GLY A 85 10.51 5.57 5.00
N LEU A 86 9.80 6.37 5.82
CA LEU A 86 9.26 5.93 7.10
C LEU A 86 8.26 4.78 6.94
N PHE A 87 7.41 4.82 5.91
CA PHE A 87 6.47 3.74 5.61
C PHE A 87 7.20 2.43 5.29
N MET A 88 8.13 2.45 4.34
CA MET A 88 8.86 1.24 3.92
C MET A 88 9.76 0.70 5.04
N GLY A 89 10.41 1.58 5.80
CA GLY A 89 11.20 1.22 6.98
C GLY A 89 10.35 0.58 8.07
N THR A 90 9.24 1.20 8.44
CA THR A 90 8.32 0.68 9.48
C THR A 90 7.68 -0.64 9.05
N GLN A 91 7.27 -0.74 7.78
CA GLN A 91 6.74 -1.98 7.23
C GLN A 91 7.76 -3.13 7.35
N THR A 92 9.01 -2.91 6.95
CA THR A 92 10.06 -3.94 7.01
C THR A 92 10.39 -4.32 8.46
N PHE A 93 10.45 -3.33 9.34
CA PHE A 93 10.65 -3.55 10.77
C PHE A 93 9.56 -4.44 11.36
N LEU A 94 8.29 -4.10 11.11
CA LEU A 94 7.15 -4.85 11.63
C LEU A 94 7.08 -6.26 11.04
N ILE A 95 7.29 -6.43 9.73
CA ILE A 95 7.29 -7.75 9.10
C ILE A 95 8.36 -8.64 9.74
N LYS A 96 9.61 -8.16 9.84
CA LYS A 96 10.69 -8.95 10.46
C LYS A 96 10.43 -9.22 11.94
N CYS A 97 9.88 -8.25 12.68
CA CYS A 97 9.51 -8.42 14.07
C CYS A 97 8.48 -9.53 14.25
N ILE A 98 7.38 -9.47 13.49
CA ILE A 98 6.30 -10.45 13.53
C ILE A 98 6.78 -11.82 13.05
N GLN A 99 7.64 -11.89 12.02
CA GLN A 99 8.25 -13.15 11.58
C GLN A 99 9.09 -13.81 12.67
N CYS A 100 9.97 -13.06 13.33
CA CYS A 100 10.78 -13.59 14.42
C CYS A 100 9.90 -14.04 15.59
N LEU A 101 8.85 -13.28 15.94
CA LEU A 101 7.89 -13.67 16.97
C LEU A 101 7.14 -14.96 16.60
N LEU A 102 6.63 -15.07 15.37
CA LEU A 102 5.93 -16.27 14.90
C LEU A 102 6.86 -17.49 14.86
N ARG A 103 8.12 -17.31 14.45
CA ARG A 103 9.14 -18.38 14.46
C ARG A 103 9.40 -18.87 15.88
N THR A 104 9.48 -17.97 16.86
CA THR A 104 9.68 -18.37 18.26
C THR A 104 8.44 -19.02 18.88
N ILE A 105 7.23 -18.58 18.52
CA ILE A 105 5.99 -19.16 19.06
C ILE A 105 5.67 -20.51 18.41
N ARG A 106 5.75 -20.59 17.08
CA ARG A 106 5.35 -21.80 16.32
C ARG A 106 6.48 -22.81 16.16
N GLN A 107 7.75 -22.42 16.36
CA GLN A 107 8.93 -23.28 16.18
C GLN A 107 8.91 -24.04 14.85
N LYS A 108 8.45 -23.36 13.79
CA LYS A 108 8.32 -23.88 12.42
C LYS A 108 8.56 -22.76 11.43
N GLU A 109 9.13 -23.09 10.28
CA GLU A 109 9.24 -22.18 9.17
C GLU A 109 8.29 -22.60 8.02
N ASP A 110 7.16 -21.91 7.92
CA ASP A 110 6.18 -22.11 6.85
C ASP A 110 5.93 -20.81 6.08
N GLY A 111 5.47 -20.92 4.82
CA GLY A 111 4.99 -19.77 4.05
C GLY A 111 3.84 -19.00 4.73
N TRP A 112 3.09 -19.65 5.63
CA TRP A 112 2.06 -19.00 6.46
C TRP A 112 2.62 -17.93 7.39
N ASN A 113 3.82 -18.13 7.94
CA ASN A 113 4.45 -17.11 8.80
C ASN A 113 4.77 -15.85 7.98
N ALA A 114 5.24 -16.02 6.74
CA ALA A 114 5.48 -14.92 5.83
C ALA A 114 4.18 -14.19 5.44
N ALA A 115 3.09 -14.94 5.18
CA ALA A 115 1.80 -14.36 4.85
C ALA A 115 1.21 -13.54 6.02
N ILE A 116 1.18 -14.11 7.23
CA ILE A 116 0.62 -13.45 8.43
C ILE A 116 1.45 -12.21 8.80
N SER A 117 2.78 -12.34 8.79
CA SER A 117 3.65 -11.20 9.09
C SER A 117 3.56 -10.08 8.06
N GLY A 118 3.45 -10.43 6.77
CA GLY A 118 3.21 -9.48 5.68
C GLY A 118 1.88 -8.73 5.87
N PHE A 119 0.81 -9.46 6.16
CA PHE A 119 -0.52 -8.88 6.36
C PHE A 119 -0.58 -7.94 7.55
N ILE A 120 -0.14 -8.39 8.73
CA ILE A 120 -0.19 -7.58 9.96
C ILE A 120 0.83 -6.43 9.88
N GLY A 121 2.07 -6.71 9.47
CA GLY A 121 3.13 -5.71 9.39
C GLY A 121 2.88 -4.64 8.33
N GLY A 122 2.33 -5.03 7.18
CA GLY A 122 1.91 -4.10 6.12
C GLY A 122 0.65 -3.31 6.48
N GLY A 123 -0.32 -3.94 7.14
CA GLY A 123 -1.54 -3.25 7.60
C GLY A 123 -1.23 -2.15 8.63
N LEU A 124 -0.39 -2.47 9.61
CA LEU A 124 0.00 -1.51 10.66
C LEU A 124 0.92 -0.40 10.15
N SER A 125 1.72 -0.63 9.10
CA SER A 125 2.64 0.39 8.59
C SER A 125 1.93 1.59 7.97
N PHE A 126 0.67 1.44 7.52
CA PHE A 126 -0.12 2.54 6.94
C PHE A 126 -0.33 3.71 7.91
N ILE A 127 -0.27 3.49 9.22
CA ILE A 127 -0.42 4.54 10.25
C ILE A 127 0.63 5.66 10.07
N THR A 128 1.78 5.35 9.47
CA THR A 128 2.85 6.33 9.21
C THR A 128 2.54 7.34 8.08
N GLN A 129 1.52 7.07 7.27
CA GLN A 129 1.14 7.91 6.12
C GLN A 129 -0.04 8.83 6.45
N LYS A 130 -0.20 9.88 5.64
CA LYS A 130 -1.39 10.76 5.70
C LYS A 130 -2.64 10.02 5.18
N PRO A 131 -3.84 10.28 5.71
CA PRO A 131 -5.06 9.52 5.40
C PRO A 131 -5.37 9.47 3.89
N HIS A 132 -5.24 10.59 3.17
CA HIS A 132 -5.44 10.63 1.72
C HIS A 132 -4.48 9.69 0.96
N VAL A 133 -3.20 9.68 1.33
CA VAL A 133 -2.18 8.84 0.70
C VAL A 133 -2.36 7.37 1.08
N GLN A 134 -2.82 7.08 2.30
CA GLN A 134 -3.09 5.72 2.76
C GLN A 134 -4.11 5.02 1.86
N ASN A 135 -5.24 5.67 1.54
CA ASN A 135 -6.29 5.05 0.73
C ASN A 135 -5.77 4.67 -0.66
N ILE A 136 -5.05 5.58 -1.30
CA ILE A 136 -4.43 5.34 -2.61
C ILE A 136 -3.46 4.14 -2.52
N LEU A 137 -2.53 4.16 -1.55
CA LEU A 137 -1.56 3.08 -1.39
C LEU A 137 -2.21 1.73 -1.10
N ARG A 138 -3.27 1.68 -0.29
CA ARG A 138 -4.01 0.44 0.03
C ARG A 138 -4.60 -0.18 -1.22
N VAL A 139 -5.27 0.61 -2.07
CA VAL A 139 -5.86 0.12 -3.33
C VAL A 139 -4.77 -0.39 -4.28
N TYR A 140 -3.68 0.37 -4.44
CA TYR A 140 -2.55 -0.05 -5.29
C TYR A 140 -1.89 -1.34 -4.80
N LEU A 141 -1.61 -1.45 -3.49
CA LEU A 141 -0.98 -2.63 -2.91
C LEU A 141 -1.90 -3.83 -2.93
N PHE A 142 -3.21 -3.64 -2.76
CA PHE A 142 -4.20 -4.71 -2.89
C PHE A 142 -4.25 -5.26 -4.31
N ALA A 143 -4.27 -4.39 -5.32
CA ALA A 143 -4.23 -4.80 -6.72
C ALA A 143 -2.95 -5.59 -7.03
N ARG A 144 -1.78 -5.11 -6.57
CA ARG A 144 -0.50 -5.82 -6.72
C ARG A 144 -0.45 -7.14 -5.97
N ALA A 145 -1.02 -7.21 -4.77
CA ALA A 145 -1.11 -8.46 -4.02
C ALA A 145 -1.96 -9.51 -4.77
N THR A 146 -3.09 -9.07 -5.35
CA THR A 146 -3.97 -9.94 -6.15
C THR A 146 -3.25 -10.47 -7.39
N GLU A 147 -2.49 -9.61 -8.08
CA GLU A 147 -1.66 -10.01 -9.22
C GLU A 147 -0.59 -11.04 -8.81
N CYS A 148 0.12 -10.81 -7.70
CA CYS A 148 1.08 -11.76 -7.17
C CYS A 148 0.44 -13.11 -6.82
N LEU A 149 -0.75 -13.11 -6.21
CA LEU A 149 -1.48 -14.35 -5.90
C LEU A 149 -1.87 -15.10 -7.17
N TYR A 150 -2.31 -14.40 -8.22
CA TYR A 150 -2.59 -15.00 -9.52
C TYR A 150 -1.34 -15.67 -10.12
N GLN A 151 -0.19 -14.97 -10.10
CA GLN A 151 1.08 -15.52 -10.60
C GLN A 151 1.55 -16.73 -9.80
N ILE A 152 1.43 -16.70 -8.47
CA ILE A 152 1.73 -17.85 -7.61
C ILE A 152 0.81 -19.04 -7.96
N GLY A 153 -0.47 -18.77 -8.23
CA GLY A 153 -1.44 -19.79 -8.66
C GLY A 153 -1.04 -20.47 -9.97
N ILE A 154 -0.54 -19.70 -10.93
CA ILE A 154 -0.01 -20.21 -12.20
C ILE A 154 1.26 -21.05 -11.98
N GLN A 155 2.22 -20.54 -11.20
CA GLN A 155 3.47 -21.25 -10.91
C GLN A 155 3.23 -22.60 -10.22
N ARG A 156 2.23 -22.66 -9.34
CA ARG A 156 1.82 -23.90 -8.66
C ARG A 156 0.91 -24.80 -9.50
N LYS A 157 0.69 -24.47 -10.78
CA LYS A 157 -0.17 -25.20 -11.73
C LYS A 157 -1.63 -25.35 -11.30
N TYR A 158 -2.15 -24.48 -10.44
CA TYR A 158 -3.59 -24.43 -10.14
C TYR A 158 -4.40 -23.92 -11.33
N TYR A 159 -3.82 -22.97 -12.09
CA TYR A 159 -4.45 -22.36 -13.25
C TYR A 159 -3.48 -22.34 -14.42
N ASN A 160 -3.96 -22.63 -15.63
CA ASN A 160 -3.20 -22.39 -16.85
C ASN A 160 -3.28 -20.91 -17.22
N HIS A 161 -2.13 -20.29 -17.50
CA HIS A 161 -2.09 -18.90 -17.93
C HIS A 161 -2.77 -18.77 -19.30
N ARG A 162 -3.95 -18.15 -19.32
CA ARG A 162 -4.67 -17.81 -20.55
C ARG A 162 -4.96 -16.31 -20.53
N LYS A 163 -4.78 -15.65 -21.68
CA LYS A 163 -5.14 -14.23 -21.87
C LYS A 163 -6.60 -13.93 -21.52
N ALA A 164 -7.48 -14.93 -21.64
CA ALA A 164 -8.87 -14.85 -21.23
C ALA A 164 -9.03 -14.57 -19.73
N ASN A 165 -8.20 -15.15 -18.85
CA ASN A 165 -8.37 -15.01 -17.40
C ASN A 165 -8.18 -13.55 -16.96
N THR A 166 -7.18 -12.85 -17.51
CA THR A 166 -6.94 -11.44 -17.23
C THR A 166 -8.05 -10.55 -17.80
N ALA A 167 -8.60 -10.91 -18.96
CA ALA A 167 -9.73 -10.18 -19.55
C ALA A 167 -11.00 -10.35 -18.71
N ILE A 168 -11.29 -11.57 -18.25
CA ILE A 168 -12.44 -11.86 -17.38
C ILE A 168 -12.32 -11.09 -16.07
N ALA A 169 -11.14 -11.08 -15.43
CA ALA A 169 -10.92 -10.30 -14.22
C ALA A 169 -11.14 -8.79 -14.45
N PHE A 170 -10.68 -8.25 -15.58
CA PHE A 170 -10.92 -6.86 -15.93
C PHE A 170 -12.41 -6.56 -16.15
N ILE A 171 -13.12 -7.42 -16.88
CA ILE A 171 -14.56 -7.27 -17.13
C ILE A 171 -15.34 -7.29 -15.81
N LEU A 172 -15.04 -8.24 -14.92
CA LEU A 172 -15.69 -8.34 -13.61
C LEU A 172 -15.46 -7.09 -12.76
N MET A 173 -14.22 -6.61 -12.68
CA MET A 173 -13.89 -5.42 -11.88
C MET A 173 -14.55 -4.16 -12.45
N THR A 174 -14.51 -3.99 -13.78
CA THR A 174 -15.18 -2.87 -14.46
C THR A 174 -16.70 -2.94 -14.30
N ALA A 175 -17.29 -4.15 -14.35
CA ALA A 175 -18.73 -4.34 -14.12
C ALA A 175 -19.14 -3.92 -12.70
N VAL A 176 -18.35 -4.24 -11.67
CA VAL A 176 -18.61 -3.80 -10.29
C VAL A 176 -18.54 -2.29 -10.16
N ILE A 177 -17.55 -1.64 -10.78
CA ILE A 177 -17.43 -0.17 -10.74
C ILE A 177 -18.59 0.48 -11.50
N ALA A 178 -18.96 -0.06 -12.66
CA ALA A 178 -20.10 0.43 -13.44
C ALA A 178 -21.42 0.25 -12.68
N TYR A 179 -21.63 -0.88 -12.01
CA TYR A 179 -22.78 -1.08 -11.12
C TYR A 179 -22.85 0.00 -10.04
N GLY A 180 -21.72 0.27 -9.36
CA GLY A 180 -21.67 1.35 -8.38
C GLY A 180 -22.00 2.71 -8.98
N PHE A 181 -21.51 3.02 -10.19
CA PHE A 181 -21.85 4.28 -10.87
C PHE A 181 -23.37 4.41 -11.14
N PHE A 182 -24.00 3.37 -11.68
CA PHE A 182 -25.41 3.42 -12.10
C PHE A 182 -26.43 3.30 -10.96
N PHE A 183 -26.12 2.57 -9.89
CA PHE A 183 -27.08 2.28 -8.82
C PHE A 183 -26.73 2.93 -7.48
N GLU A 184 -25.44 3.08 -7.16
CA GLU A 184 -24.98 3.55 -5.85
C GLU A 184 -23.78 4.51 -5.96
N PRO A 185 -23.92 5.67 -6.63
CA PRO A 185 -22.79 6.55 -6.95
C PRO A 185 -22.04 7.07 -5.72
N ASP A 186 -22.67 7.11 -4.55
CA ASP A 186 -22.07 7.59 -3.29
C ASP A 186 -20.93 6.68 -2.79
N ILE A 187 -20.89 5.40 -3.19
CA ILE A 187 -19.82 4.49 -2.78
C ILE A 187 -18.54 4.71 -3.59
N LEU A 188 -18.65 5.34 -4.77
CA LEU A 188 -17.51 5.57 -5.64
C LEU A 188 -16.66 6.74 -5.13
N PRO A 189 -15.33 6.63 -5.20
CA PRO A 189 -14.47 7.79 -5.08
C PRO A 189 -14.85 8.85 -6.12
N MET A 190 -14.84 10.12 -5.71
CA MET A 190 -15.18 11.25 -6.58
C MET A 190 -14.38 11.25 -7.89
N ASP A 191 -13.11 10.87 -7.85
CA ASP A 191 -12.26 10.79 -9.04
C ASP A 191 -12.75 9.72 -10.03
N THR A 192 -13.20 8.57 -9.51
CA THR A 192 -13.77 7.49 -10.34
C THR A 192 -15.11 7.90 -10.90
N PHE A 193 -15.97 8.55 -10.10
CA PHE A 193 -17.26 9.06 -10.57
C PHE A 193 -17.09 10.06 -11.72
N LYS A 194 -16.24 11.07 -11.54
CA LYS A 194 -15.91 12.06 -12.58
C LYS A 194 -15.32 11.43 -13.84
N MET A 195 -14.51 10.38 -13.69
CA MET A 195 -13.97 9.66 -14.84
C MET A 195 -15.10 9.05 -15.69
N TYR A 196 -16.13 8.46 -15.09
CA TYR A 196 -17.28 7.91 -15.81
C TYR A 196 -18.16 8.99 -16.44
N GLU A 197 -18.38 10.12 -15.76
CA GLU A 197 -19.05 11.29 -16.36
C GLU A 197 -18.31 11.80 -17.60
N ASN A 198 -16.98 11.91 -17.50
CA ASN A 198 -16.15 12.37 -18.61
C ASN A 198 -16.14 11.38 -19.78
N PHE A 199 -16.13 10.06 -19.51
CA PHE A 199 -16.21 9.06 -20.57
C PHE A 199 -17.57 9.01 -21.27
N SER A 200 -18.63 9.27 -20.54
CA SER A 200 -19.98 9.30 -21.08
C SER A 200 -20.33 10.63 -21.76
N GLN A 201 -19.51 11.66 -21.59
CA GLN A 201 -19.73 13.02 -22.12
C GLN A 201 -21.14 13.54 -21.80
N GLN A 202 -21.63 13.25 -20.59
CA GLN A 202 -22.99 13.59 -20.17
C GLN A 202 -23.20 15.10 -20.15
N THR A 203 -24.35 15.54 -20.67
CA THR A 203 -24.79 16.92 -20.47
C THR A 203 -25.33 17.10 -19.06
N LEU A 204 -25.46 18.34 -18.60
CA LEU A 204 -26.03 18.63 -17.28
C LEU A 204 -27.42 18.00 -17.10
N VAL A 205 -28.22 17.93 -18.18
CA VAL A 205 -29.55 17.30 -18.16
C VAL A 205 -29.44 15.80 -17.92
N ASP A 206 -28.50 15.13 -18.57
CA ASP A 206 -28.27 13.68 -18.40
C ASP A 206 -27.78 13.35 -16.98
N GLN A 207 -26.93 14.21 -16.40
CA GLN A 207 -26.45 14.07 -15.03
C GLN A 207 -27.60 14.18 -14.02
N VAL A 208 -28.47 15.19 -14.19
CA VAL A 208 -29.64 15.36 -13.33
C VAL A 208 -30.60 14.18 -13.48
N TRP A 209 -30.87 13.75 -14.71
CA TRP A 209 -31.72 12.58 -14.98
C TRP A 209 -31.17 11.31 -14.34
N HIS A 210 -29.87 11.07 -14.45
CA HIS A 210 -29.18 9.95 -13.81
C HIS A 210 -29.36 9.97 -12.29
N MET A 211 -29.11 11.11 -11.64
CA MET A 211 -29.25 11.24 -10.18
C MET A 211 -30.71 11.08 -9.73
N CYS A 212 -31.68 11.60 -10.49
CA CYS A 212 -33.10 11.38 -10.22
C CYS A 212 -33.47 9.89 -10.32
N ASN A 213 -32.96 9.16 -11.31
CA ASN A 213 -33.20 7.72 -11.44
C ASN A 213 -32.57 6.91 -10.32
N VAL A 214 -31.34 7.24 -9.92
CA VAL A 214 -30.69 6.64 -8.75
C VAL A 214 -31.54 6.85 -7.50
N GLN A 215 -32.06 8.06 -7.30
CA GLN A 215 -32.90 8.36 -6.14
C GLN A 215 -34.25 7.63 -6.19
N GLN A 216 -34.88 7.53 -7.36
CA GLN A 216 -36.08 6.72 -7.55
C GLN A 216 -35.82 5.23 -7.27
N TYR A 217 -34.70 4.70 -7.75
CA TYR A 217 -34.30 3.32 -7.49
C TYR A 217 -34.10 3.06 -6.00
N ARG A 218 -33.38 3.95 -5.29
CA ARG A 218 -33.21 3.87 -3.83
C ARG A 218 -34.54 3.90 -3.09
N ASN A 219 -35.45 4.78 -3.49
CA ASN A 219 -36.78 4.86 -2.89
C ASN A 219 -37.62 3.59 -3.12
N ARG A 220 -37.34 2.80 -4.17
CA ARG A 220 -37.98 1.50 -4.40
C ARG A 220 -37.34 0.36 -3.60
N CYS A 221 -36.03 0.43 -3.34
CA CYS A 221 -35.29 -0.60 -2.62
C CYS A 221 -35.32 -0.42 -1.09
N ASN A 222 -35.61 0.79 -0.61
CA ASN A 222 -35.86 1.05 0.81
C ASN A 222 -37.29 0.65 1.20
N VAL A 223 -37.42 -0.50 1.88
CA VAL A 223 -38.42 -0.70 2.95
C VAL A 223 -37.87 -0.07 4.22
#